data_AF-A0A564Y489-F1
#
_entry.id   AF-A0A564Y489-F1
#
_cell.length_a   1.000
_cell.length_b   1.000
_cell.length_c   1.000
_cell.angle_alpha   90.00
_cell.angle_beta   90.00
_cell.angle_gamma   90.00
#
_symmetry.space_group_name_H-M   'P 1'
#
loop_
_entity.id
_entity.type
_entity.pdbx_description
1 polymer ?
#
loop_
_entity_poly.entity_id
_entity_poly.type
_entity_poly.pdbx_seq_one_letter_code
_entity_poly.pdbx_strand_id
1 'polypeptide(L)'
;MNDALQDLRVIRENNLRESTKVVDRWITSIQPKLHRLGQEKWIVLEQVLIAALDVHDLETAQICLNHLRKRFPESIRVKRLHGMLLEASNQFEEARSLYKEIIDAESTDIISRKRLIITFKSQGLYNQAIEELNKYLKLFMADVEAWSELSDLYLAQGNFKHAAFCVEEMILANPHNPLLHERLAEIKYSEGGTENLELARAYFAHACRLNPTNVRALYGLLLVASNLSGKLSEKTLATLTEENNSSAVQQQYSLPQSAKQASNNFDSKRENHQLIVYAVEKLRIIFGNAGLAAPIAIVNNCSIKGRTLSSGKTRQQKGDMESGCLPEAFERLSVTSEKNQH
;
A
#
# COMPACT_ATOMS: atom_id res chain seq x y z
N MET A 1 -31.91 18.37 -19.47
CA MET A 1 -31.30 19.27 -18.47
C MET A 1 -31.65 18.80 -17.07
N ASN A 2 -32.94 18.71 -16.70
CA ASN A 2 -33.32 18.20 -15.36
C ASN A 2 -32.80 16.78 -15.11
N ASP A 3 -32.93 15.87 -16.07
CA ASP A 3 -32.40 14.51 -15.94
C ASP A 3 -30.87 14.49 -15.78
N ALA A 4 -30.16 15.30 -16.56
CA ALA A 4 -28.71 15.45 -16.46
C ALA A 4 -28.27 16.03 -15.11
N LEU A 5 -29.02 16.97 -14.53
CA LEU A 5 -28.74 17.50 -13.19
C LEU A 5 -29.01 16.46 -12.11
N GLN A 6 -30.07 15.65 -12.27
CA GLN A 6 -30.36 14.57 -11.35
C GLN A 6 -29.26 13.50 -11.38
N ASP A 7 -28.76 13.14 -12.57
CA ASP A 7 -27.60 12.26 -12.72
C ASP A 7 -26.39 12.81 -11.93
N LEU A 8 -26.05 14.09 -12.12
CA LEU A 8 -24.92 14.71 -11.42
C LEU A 8 -25.13 14.75 -9.90
N ARG A 9 -26.35 14.98 -9.42
CA ARG A 9 -26.67 14.92 -7.97
C ARG A 9 -26.46 13.51 -7.43
N VAL A 10 -26.99 12.48 -8.10
CA VAL A 10 -26.83 11.07 -7.70
C VAL A 10 -25.36 10.68 -7.64
N ILE A 11 -24.58 11.06 -8.66
CA ILE A 11 -23.14 10.81 -8.70
C ILE A 11 -22.44 11.46 -7.50
N ARG A 12 -22.79 12.72 -7.18
CA ARG A 12 -22.20 13.48 -6.08
C ARG A 12 -22.59 12.93 -4.70
N GLU A 13 -23.86 12.61 -4.51
CA GLU A 13 -24.39 12.14 -3.21
C GLU A 13 -23.89 10.74 -2.85
N ASN A 14 -23.63 9.89 -3.87
CA ASN A 14 -23.12 8.54 -3.67
C ASN A 14 -21.59 8.45 -3.84
N ASN A 15 -20.89 9.56 -4.05
CA ASN A 15 -19.43 9.61 -4.31
C ASN A 15 -18.97 8.66 -5.42
N LEU A 16 -19.75 8.55 -6.50
CA LEU A 16 -19.44 7.66 -7.63
C LEU A 16 -18.38 8.27 -8.54
N ARG A 17 -17.40 7.48 -8.97
CA ARG A 17 -16.37 7.91 -9.92
C ARG A 17 -16.82 7.69 -11.38
N GLU A 18 -17.82 8.45 -11.81
CA GLU A 18 -18.37 8.42 -13.17
C GLU A 18 -17.96 9.65 -14.01
N SER A 19 -16.66 9.97 -14.01
CA SER A 19 -16.13 11.24 -14.55
C SER A 19 -16.44 11.47 -16.04
N THR A 20 -16.39 10.42 -16.86
CA THR A 20 -16.77 10.48 -18.29
C THR A 20 -18.22 10.90 -18.48
N LYS A 21 -19.14 10.25 -17.77
CA LYS A 21 -20.57 10.55 -17.83
C LYS A 21 -20.88 11.97 -17.36
N VAL A 22 -20.19 12.45 -16.32
CA VAL A 22 -20.34 13.84 -15.83
C VAL A 22 -20.00 14.84 -16.93
N VAL A 23 -18.88 14.63 -17.62
CA VAL A 23 -18.43 15.50 -18.72
C VAL A 23 -19.39 15.40 -19.93
N ASP A 24 -19.84 14.20 -20.28
CA ASP A 24 -20.80 14.00 -21.38
C ASP A 24 -22.12 14.73 -21.11
N ARG A 25 -22.67 14.60 -19.89
CA ARG A 25 -23.89 15.30 -19.47
C ARG A 25 -23.69 16.81 -19.45
N TRP A 26 -22.50 17.26 -19.05
CA TRP A 26 -22.15 18.67 -19.06
C TRP A 26 -22.21 19.27 -20.47
N ILE A 27 -21.44 18.70 -21.41
CA ILE A 27 -21.31 19.20 -22.79
C ILE A 27 -22.66 19.14 -23.51
N THR A 28 -23.38 18.02 -23.39
CA THR A 28 -24.63 17.82 -24.15
C THR A 28 -25.81 18.64 -23.63
N SER A 29 -25.94 18.79 -22.30
CA SER A 29 -27.22 19.19 -21.70
C SER A 29 -27.16 20.39 -20.76
N ILE A 30 -26.01 20.66 -20.13
CA ILE A 30 -25.90 21.62 -19.03
C ILE A 30 -25.19 22.91 -19.47
N GLN A 31 -24.04 22.80 -20.13
CA GLN A 31 -23.22 23.94 -20.56
C GLN A 31 -24.01 24.98 -21.37
N PRO A 32 -24.85 24.61 -22.37
CA PRO A 32 -25.61 25.60 -23.15
C PRO A 32 -26.66 26.37 -22.32
N LYS A 33 -27.10 25.79 -21.20
CA LYS A 33 -28.16 26.33 -20.33
C LYS A 33 -27.61 26.80 -18.99
N LEU A 34 -26.31 27.10 -18.92
CA LEU A 34 -25.61 27.46 -17.69
C LEU A 34 -26.26 28.60 -16.89
N HIS A 35 -26.89 29.55 -17.57
CA HIS A 35 -27.60 30.68 -16.96
C HIS A 35 -28.86 30.26 -16.18
N ARG A 36 -29.44 29.08 -16.46
CA ARG A 36 -30.68 28.59 -15.83
C ARG A 36 -30.47 27.84 -14.52
N LEU A 37 -29.22 27.51 -14.15
CA LEU A 37 -28.92 26.69 -12.96
C LEU A 37 -29.07 27.45 -11.62
N GLY A 38 -29.22 28.77 -11.62
CA GLY A 38 -29.31 29.56 -10.39
C GLY A 38 -28.10 29.33 -9.47
N GLN A 39 -28.36 29.00 -8.20
CA GLN A 39 -27.30 28.79 -7.20
C GLN A 39 -26.60 27.43 -7.30
N GLU A 40 -27.27 26.40 -7.84
CA GLU A 40 -26.68 25.06 -8.00
C GLU A 40 -25.52 25.05 -9.01
N LYS A 41 -25.48 26.09 -9.86
CA LYS A 41 -24.42 26.33 -10.84
C LYS A 41 -23.01 26.09 -10.28
N TRP A 42 -22.72 26.59 -9.09
CA TRP A 42 -21.34 26.59 -8.56
C TRP A 42 -20.87 25.18 -8.17
N ILE A 43 -21.77 24.39 -7.58
CA ILE A 43 -21.47 23.01 -7.18
C ILE A 43 -21.32 22.14 -8.44
N VAL A 44 -22.17 22.36 -9.45
CA VAL A 44 -22.07 21.66 -10.74
C VAL A 44 -20.78 22.00 -11.47
N LEU A 45 -20.39 23.28 -11.51
CA LEU A 45 -19.13 23.70 -12.13
C LEU A 45 -17.92 23.05 -11.48
N GLU A 46 -17.91 22.94 -10.16
CA GLU A 46 -16.83 22.27 -9.45
C GLU A 46 -16.80 20.76 -9.71
N GLN A 47 -17.95 20.10 -9.67
CA GLN A 47 -18.07 18.67 -9.98
C GLN A 47 -17.59 18.36 -11.40
N VAL A 48 -17.99 19.18 -12.37
CA VAL A 48 -17.56 19.05 -13.77
C VAL A 48 -16.07 19.34 -13.92
N LEU A 49 -15.53 20.34 -13.23
CA LEU A 49 -14.09 20.62 -13.26
C LEU A 49 -13.29 19.40 -12.79
N ILE A 50 -13.64 18.81 -11.65
CA ILE A 50 -12.95 17.62 -11.12
C ILE A 50 -13.08 16.44 -12.09
N ALA A 51 -14.27 16.19 -12.64
CA ALA A 51 -14.49 15.14 -13.61
C ALA A 51 -13.72 15.36 -14.92
N ALA A 52 -13.63 16.62 -15.37
CA ALA A 52 -12.87 17.01 -16.56
C ALA A 52 -11.37 16.76 -16.38
N LEU A 53 -10.82 17.05 -15.19
CA LEU A 53 -9.43 16.73 -14.87
C LEU A 53 -9.16 15.21 -14.89
N ASP A 54 -10.08 14.40 -14.37
CA ASP A 54 -9.97 12.92 -14.40
C ASP A 54 -9.89 12.36 -15.83
N VAL A 55 -10.63 12.95 -16.78
CA VAL A 55 -10.63 12.54 -18.19
C VAL A 55 -9.63 13.32 -19.05
N HIS A 56 -8.80 14.16 -18.43
CA HIS A 56 -7.82 15.02 -19.07
C HIS A 56 -8.40 16.03 -20.09
N ASP A 57 -9.66 16.44 -19.91
CA ASP A 57 -10.28 17.55 -20.64
C ASP A 57 -9.92 18.90 -19.95
N LEU A 58 -8.72 19.39 -20.26
CA LEU A 58 -8.19 20.62 -19.68
C LEU A 58 -8.99 21.88 -20.10
N GLU A 59 -9.63 21.86 -21.27
CA GLU A 59 -10.41 22.99 -21.78
C GLU A 59 -11.68 23.19 -20.94
N THR A 60 -12.47 22.11 -20.75
CA THR A 60 -13.67 22.16 -19.92
C THR A 60 -13.34 22.54 -18.48
N ALA A 61 -12.25 21.98 -17.93
CA ALA A 61 -11.79 22.33 -16.59
C ALA A 61 -11.44 23.81 -16.46
N GLN A 62 -10.71 24.38 -17.44
CA GLN A 62 -10.34 25.80 -17.46
C GLN A 62 -11.56 26.73 -17.59
N ILE A 63 -12.56 26.37 -18.41
CA ILE A 63 -13.82 27.11 -18.52
C ILE A 63 -14.55 27.13 -17.17
N CYS A 64 -14.68 25.97 -16.52
CA CYS A 64 -15.34 25.88 -15.22
C CYS A 64 -14.61 26.70 -14.15
N LEU A 65 -13.27 26.62 -14.13
CA LEU A 65 -12.43 27.37 -13.20
C LEU A 65 -12.60 28.89 -13.39
N ASN A 66 -12.65 29.37 -14.62
CA ASN A 66 -12.84 30.80 -14.91
C ASN A 66 -14.16 31.35 -14.36
N HIS A 67 -15.24 30.56 -14.45
CA HIS A 67 -16.52 30.92 -13.84
C HIS A 67 -16.44 30.98 -12.31
N LEU A 68 -15.78 29.99 -11.67
CA LEU A 68 -15.63 29.93 -10.23
C LEU A 68 -14.76 31.08 -9.70
N ARG A 69 -13.62 31.35 -10.33
CA ARG A 69 -12.69 32.43 -9.96
C ARG A 69 -13.33 33.82 -10.08
N LYS A 70 -14.13 34.05 -11.12
CA LYS A 70 -14.84 35.32 -11.29
C LYS A 70 -15.84 35.60 -10.15
N ARG A 71 -16.47 34.54 -9.61
CA ARG A 71 -17.46 34.67 -8.53
C ARG A 71 -16.84 34.65 -7.13
N PHE A 72 -15.73 33.93 -6.96
CA PHE A 72 -15.10 33.66 -5.68
C PHE A 72 -13.56 33.82 -5.78
N PRO A 73 -13.05 35.04 -6.00
CA PRO A 73 -11.61 35.27 -6.24
C PRO A 73 -10.71 34.89 -5.05
N GLU A 74 -11.18 35.12 -3.82
CA GLU A 74 -10.42 34.84 -2.59
C GLU A 74 -10.69 33.44 -2.01
N SER A 75 -11.45 32.59 -2.70
CA SER A 75 -11.79 31.28 -2.17
C SER A 75 -10.62 30.32 -2.25
N ILE A 76 -10.17 29.82 -1.10
CA ILE A 76 -9.15 28.76 -0.99
C ILE A 76 -9.56 27.52 -1.79
N ARG A 77 -10.86 27.17 -1.78
CA ARG A 77 -11.41 26.05 -2.56
C ARG A 77 -11.16 26.25 -4.05
N VAL A 78 -11.36 27.47 -4.58
CA VAL A 78 -11.12 27.79 -5.98
C VAL A 78 -9.62 27.87 -6.30
N LYS A 79 -8.81 28.43 -5.39
CA LYS A 79 -7.33 28.38 -5.52
C LYS A 79 -6.82 26.94 -5.61
N ARG A 80 -7.37 26.03 -4.79
CA ARG A 80 -7.01 24.60 -4.87
C ARG A 80 -7.42 23.94 -6.19
N LEU A 81 -8.61 24.24 -6.72
CA LEU A 81 -9.02 23.76 -8.05
C LEU A 81 -8.10 24.28 -9.15
N HIS A 82 -7.57 25.50 -9.00
CA HIS A 82 -6.55 26.03 -9.90
C HIS A 82 -5.24 25.23 -9.80
N GLY A 83 -4.79 24.92 -8.58
CA GLY A 83 -3.63 24.04 -8.36
C GLY A 83 -3.79 22.67 -9.03
N MET A 84 -4.97 22.06 -8.91
CA MET A 84 -5.28 20.77 -9.55
C MET A 84 -5.25 20.85 -11.09
N LEU A 85 -5.68 21.98 -11.67
CA LEU A 85 -5.57 22.19 -13.11
C LEU A 85 -4.11 22.38 -13.56
N LEU A 86 -3.29 23.07 -12.76
CA LEU A 86 -1.86 23.22 -13.01
C LEU A 86 -1.14 21.85 -12.93
N GLU A 87 -1.49 21.00 -11.96
CA GLU A 87 -1.01 19.61 -11.87
C GLU A 87 -1.32 18.84 -13.17
N ALA A 88 -2.59 18.86 -13.60
CA ALA A 88 -3.01 18.16 -14.82
C ALA A 88 -2.38 18.73 -16.10
N SER A 89 -1.98 20.01 -16.07
CA SER A 89 -1.28 20.70 -17.17
C SER A 89 0.25 20.53 -17.10
N ASN A 90 0.78 19.70 -16.20
CA ASN A 90 2.21 19.50 -15.94
C ASN A 90 2.97 20.77 -15.47
N GLN A 91 2.27 21.79 -15.00
CA GLN A 91 2.84 23.03 -14.45
C GLN A 91 3.08 22.89 -12.95
N PHE A 92 3.92 21.91 -12.58
CA PHE A 92 4.08 21.50 -11.19
C PHE A 92 4.71 22.56 -10.28
N GLU A 93 5.64 23.38 -10.78
CA GLU A 93 6.26 24.45 -9.97
C GLU A 93 5.24 25.51 -9.57
N GLU A 94 4.37 25.91 -10.50
CA GLU A 94 3.29 26.85 -10.26
C GLU A 94 2.26 26.26 -9.27
N ALA A 95 1.89 24.99 -9.45
CA ALA A 95 1.01 24.27 -8.53
C ALA A 95 1.60 24.25 -7.11
N ARG A 96 2.88 23.91 -6.96
CA ARG A 96 3.58 23.90 -5.67
C ARG A 96 3.62 25.28 -5.02
N SER A 97 3.91 26.32 -5.78
CA SER A 97 3.90 27.71 -5.28
C SER A 97 2.53 28.09 -4.76
N LEU A 98 1.47 27.74 -5.49
CA LEU A 98 0.09 28.02 -5.11
C LEU A 98 -0.34 27.26 -3.85
N TYR A 99 0.03 25.98 -3.73
CA TYR A 99 -0.27 25.22 -2.50
C TYR A 99 0.49 25.76 -1.30
N LYS A 100 1.75 26.17 -1.45
CA LYS A 100 2.52 26.82 -0.38
C LYS A 100 1.86 28.12 0.07
N GLU A 101 1.41 28.96 -0.87
CA GLU A 101 0.65 30.18 -0.53
C GLU A 101 -0.60 29.86 0.31
N ILE A 102 -1.35 28.83 -0.06
CA ILE A 102 -2.53 28.39 0.72
C ILE A 102 -2.12 27.93 2.11
N ILE A 103 -1.06 27.13 2.23
CA ILE A 103 -0.58 26.56 3.49
C ILE A 103 -0.01 27.64 4.42
N ASP A 104 0.67 28.64 3.86
CA ASP A 104 1.23 29.76 4.61
C ASP A 104 0.13 30.67 5.17
N ALA A 105 -0.97 30.83 4.43
CA ALA A 105 -2.16 31.56 4.88
C ALA A 105 -3.00 30.76 5.89
N GLU A 106 -3.19 29.46 5.66
CA GLU A 106 -3.97 28.55 6.51
C GLU A 106 -3.20 27.25 6.77
N SER A 107 -2.46 27.23 7.88
CA SER A 107 -1.60 26.11 8.24
C SER A 107 -2.35 24.81 8.52
N THR A 108 -3.67 24.86 8.73
CA THR A 108 -4.51 23.69 9.01
C THR A 108 -5.20 23.10 7.77
N ASP A 109 -5.01 23.65 6.56
CA ASP A 109 -5.64 23.09 5.35
C ASP A 109 -4.97 21.76 4.94
N ILE A 110 -5.57 20.66 5.39
CA ILE A 110 -5.11 19.28 5.15
C ILE A 110 -5.03 18.98 3.65
N ILE A 111 -6.01 19.45 2.87
CA ILE A 111 -6.17 19.02 1.47
C ILE A 111 -5.05 19.61 0.60
N SER A 112 -4.69 20.89 0.75
CA SER A 112 -3.59 21.50 0.00
C SER A 112 -2.22 20.96 0.44
N ARG A 113 -2.05 20.60 1.72
CA ARG A 113 -0.85 19.88 2.19
C ARG A 113 -0.71 18.51 1.52
N LYS A 114 -1.77 17.70 1.51
CA LYS A 114 -1.78 16.40 0.82
C LYS A 114 -1.50 16.56 -0.69
N ARG A 115 -2.10 17.55 -1.35
CA ARG A 115 -1.83 17.87 -2.78
C ARG A 115 -0.37 18.24 -3.04
N LEU A 116 0.23 19.07 -2.19
CA LEU A 116 1.66 19.43 -2.29
C LEU A 116 2.56 18.19 -2.17
N ILE A 117 2.30 17.31 -1.20
CA ILE A 117 3.03 16.05 -1.02
C ILE A 117 2.90 15.16 -2.26
N ILE A 118 1.68 14.99 -2.76
CA ILE A 118 1.40 14.17 -3.96
C ILE A 118 2.11 14.77 -5.18
N THR A 119 2.16 16.09 -5.31
CA THR A 119 2.88 16.76 -6.41
C THR A 119 4.37 16.45 -6.39
N PHE A 120 5.01 16.45 -5.20
CA PHE A 120 6.40 16.01 -5.11
C PHE A 120 6.57 14.54 -5.45
N LYS A 121 5.67 13.67 -4.98
CA LYS A 121 5.69 12.23 -5.27
C LYS A 121 5.54 11.94 -6.77
N SER A 122 4.61 12.61 -7.47
CA SER A 122 4.37 12.40 -8.91
C SER A 122 5.55 12.83 -9.78
N GLN A 123 6.39 13.76 -9.29
CA GLN A 123 7.62 14.18 -9.95
C GLN A 123 8.85 13.32 -9.58
N GLY A 124 8.68 12.29 -8.75
CA GLY A 124 9.79 11.46 -8.25
C GLY A 124 10.68 12.17 -7.23
N LEU A 125 10.25 13.32 -6.70
CA LEU A 125 11.00 14.13 -5.73
C LEU A 125 10.77 13.60 -4.30
N TYR A 126 11.14 12.33 -4.07
CA TYR A 126 10.81 11.60 -2.84
C TYR A 126 11.37 12.23 -1.56
N ASN A 127 12.58 12.81 -1.60
CA ASN A 127 13.15 13.49 -0.42
C ASN A 127 12.30 14.68 0.04
N GLN A 128 11.80 15.47 -0.91
CA GLN A 128 10.94 16.62 -0.62
C GLN A 128 9.56 16.18 -0.15
N ALA A 129 9.00 15.12 -0.76
CA ALA A 129 7.76 14.52 -0.31
C ALA A 129 7.86 14.01 1.15
N ILE A 130 8.96 13.34 1.51
CA ILE A 130 9.25 12.88 2.88
C ILE A 130 9.36 14.06 3.85
N GLU A 131 10.05 15.14 3.47
CA GLU A 131 10.17 16.33 4.32
C GLU A 131 8.80 16.96 4.60
N GLU A 132 7.97 17.12 3.57
CA GLU A 132 6.62 17.68 3.70
C GLU A 132 5.67 16.73 4.45
N LEU A 133 5.78 15.41 4.26
CA LEU A 133 5.04 14.42 5.06
C LEU A 133 5.40 14.47 6.54
N ASN A 134 6.68 14.60 6.86
CA ASN A 134 7.12 14.76 8.25
C ASN A 134 6.60 16.07 8.87
N LYS A 135 6.56 17.17 8.11
CA LYS A 135 5.93 18.43 8.57
C LYS A 135 4.42 18.25 8.78
N TYR A 136 3.75 17.54 7.88
CA TYR A 136 2.33 17.24 7.95
C TYR A 136 1.98 16.39 9.19
N LEU A 137 2.69 15.30 9.42
CA LEU A 137 2.44 14.37 10.53
C LEU A 137 2.73 14.98 11.91
N LYS A 138 3.59 16.01 11.99
CA LYS A 138 3.75 16.81 13.23
C LYS A 138 2.48 17.55 13.63
N LEU A 139 1.62 17.91 12.67
CA LEU A 139 0.35 18.58 12.90
C LEU A 139 -0.82 17.57 12.98
N PHE A 140 -0.77 16.51 12.17
CA PHE A 140 -1.84 15.54 11.99
C PHE A 140 -1.37 14.11 12.31
N MET A 141 -0.90 13.90 13.53
CA MET A 141 -0.28 12.63 13.98
C MET A 141 -1.19 11.39 13.87
N ALA A 142 -2.51 11.58 13.86
CA ALA A 142 -3.49 10.49 13.80
C ALA A 142 -3.83 10.04 12.36
N ASP A 143 -3.26 10.67 11.33
CA ASP A 143 -3.54 10.33 9.94
C ASP A 143 -2.77 9.07 9.51
N VAL A 144 -3.42 7.92 9.64
CA VAL A 144 -2.88 6.59 9.31
C VAL A 144 -2.52 6.48 7.81
N GLU A 145 -3.27 7.15 6.94
CA GLU A 145 -2.99 7.15 5.49
C GLU A 145 -1.65 7.85 5.21
N ALA A 146 -1.41 9.00 5.87
CA ALA A 146 -0.14 9.72 5.73
C ALA A 146 1.06 8.92 6.29
N TRP A 147 0.88 8.17 7.38
CA TRP A 147 1.91 7.25 7.88
C TRP A 147 2.21 6.12 6.89
N SER A 148 1.18 5.57 6.26
CA SER A 148 1.35 4.54 5.21
C SER A 148 2.16 5.09 4.03
N GLU A 149 1.80 6.28 3.54
CA GLU A 149 2.48 6.95 2.43
C GLU A 149 3.94 7.26 2.77
N LEU A 150 4.23 7.70 4.00
CA LEU A 150 5.60 7.93 4.46
C LEU A 150 6.40 6.63 4.54
N SER A 151 5.78 5.54 5.03
CA SER A 151 6.40 4.22 5.02
C SER A 151 6.75 3.76 3.61
N ASP A 152 5.86 3.93 2.63
CA ASP A 152 6.08 3.56 1.23
C ASP A 152 7.25 4.33 0.62
N LEU A 153 7.33 5.63 0.88
CA LEU A 153 8.44 6.46 0.41
C LEU A 153 9.78 6.04 1.03
N TYR A 154 9.82 5.71 2.33
CA TYR A 154 11.05 5.20 2.95
C TYR A 154 11.46 3.84 2.39
N LEU A 155 10.51 2.95 2.08
CA LEU A 155 10.80 1.67 1.43
C LEU A 155 11.35 1.86 0.03
N ALA A 156 10.79 2.78 -0.76
CA ALA A 156 11.31 3.12 -2.09
C ALA A 156 12.76 3.65 -2.05
N GLN A 157 13.20 4.21 -0.91
CA GLN A 157 14.58 4.65 -0.67
C GLN A 157 15.47 3.57 -0.01
N GLY A 158 14.93 2.39 0.31
CA GLY A 158 15.66 1.34 1.04
C GLY A 158 15.88 1.66 2.53
N ASN A 159 15.19 2.65 3.09
CA ASN A 159 15.33 3.05 4.48
C ASN A 159 14.37 2.26 5.39
N PHE A 160 14.68 0.97 5.58
CA PHE A 160 13.83 0.03 6.33
C PHE A 160 13.56 0.46 7.77
N LYS A 161 14.52 1.12 8.44
CA LYS A 161 14.36 1.56 9.83
C LYS A 161 13.28 2.61 10.01
N HIS A 162 13.27 3.62 9.15
CA HIS A 162 12.25 4.67 9.21
C HIS A 162 10.90 4.16 8.71
N ALA A 163 10.89 3.27 7.71
CA ALA A 163 9.67 2.60 7.29
C ALA A 163 9.04 1.77 8.43
N ALA A 164 9.85 0.98 9.16
CA ALA A 164 9.38 0.21 10.30
C ALA A 164 8.77 1.11 11.39
N PHE A 165 9.42 2.23 11.71
CA PHE A 165 8.90 3.22 12.66
C PHE A 165 7.50 3.74 12.24
N CYS A 166 7.31 4.05 10.96
CA CYS A 166 6.00 4.50 10.46
C CYS A 166 4.91 3.44 10.68
N VAL A 167 5.21 2.17 10.40
CA VAL A 167 4.26 1.07 10.61
C VAL A 167 4.01 0.82 12.10
N GLU A 168 5.01 0.97 12.96
CA GLU A 168 4.85 0.88 14.42
C GLU A 168 3.85 1.93 14.93
N GLU A 169 3.92 3.18 14.46
CA GLU A 169 2.94 4.22 14.77
C GLU A 169 1.53 3.84 14.29
N MET A 170 1.40 3.24 13.10
CA MET A 170 0.12 2.73 12.61
C MET A 170 -0.44 1.59 13.47
N ILE A 171 0.43 0.70 13.99
CA ILE A 171 0.05 -0.39 14.91
C ILE A 171 -0.43 0.19 16.24
N LEU A 172 0.20 1.26 16.76
CA LEU A 172 -0.28 1.94 17.96
C LEU A 172 -1.70 2.48 17.78
N ALA A 173 -2.02 3.01 16.58
CA ALA A 173 -3.36 3.47 16.25
C ALA A 173 -4.36 2.30 16.08
N ASN A 174 -3.94 1.19 15.46
CA ASN A 174 -4.81 0.03 15.17
C ASN A 174 -4.14 -1.31 15.55
N PRO A 175 -4.07 -1.67 16.84
CA PRO A 175 -3.30 -2.84 17.31
C PRO A 175 -3.81 -4.19 16.80
N HIS A 176 -5.09 -4.26 16.44
CA HIS A 176 -5.75 -5.50 16.01
C HIS A 176 -5.77 -5.68 14.48
N ASN A 177 -5.13 -4.80 13.71
CA ASN A 177 -5.09 -4.93 12.26
C ASN A 177 -3.98 -5.92 11.84
N PRO A 178 -4.31 -7.14 11.33
CA PRO A 178 -3.31 -8.13 10.93
C PRO A 178 -2.40 -7.64 9.80
N LEU A 179 -2.88 -6.75 8.92
CA LEU A 179 -2.12 -6.24 7.78
C LEU A 179 -0.94 -5.37 8.20
N LEU A 180 -1.05 -4.64 9.32
CA LEU A 180 0.04 -3.80 9.83
C LEU A 180 1.15 -4.65 10.44
N HIS A 181 0.79 -5.70 11.18
CA HIS A 181 1.75 -6.66 11.72
C HIS A 181 2.47 -7.42 10.60
N GLU A 182 1.74 -7.82 9.56
CA GLU A 182 2.31 -8.40 8.34
C GLU A 182 3.29 -7.43 7.68
N ARG A 183 2.88 -6.19 7.45
CA ARG A 183 3.72 -5.15 6.83
C ARG A 183 5.02 -4.94 7.61
N LEU A 184 4.96 -4.80 8.94
CA LEU A 184 6.14 -4.63 9.77
C LEU A 184 7.07 -5.85 9.71
N ALA A 185 6.50 -7.06 9.68
CA ALA A 185 7.26 -8.29 9.56
C ALA A 185 8.01 -8.37 8.22
N GLU A 186 7.40 -7.93 7.12
CA GLU A 186 8.04 -7.86 5.79
C GLU A 186 9.21 -6.87 5.77
N ILE A 187 9.02 -5.70 6.37
CA ILE A 187 10.07 -4.69 6.47
C ILE A 187 11.25 -5.25 7.28
N LYS A 188 11.00 -5.90 8.41
CA LYS A 188 12.04 -6.51 9.25
C LYS A 188 12.72 -7.70 8.59
N TYR A 189 11.97 -8.52 7.86
CA TYR A 189 12.56 -9.59 7.06
C TYR A 189 13.50 -9.04 5.98
N SER A 190 13.11 -7.94 5.33
CA SER A 190 13.88 -7.29 4.27
C SER A 190 15.12 -6.55 4.81
N GLU A 191 15.02 -5.94 6.00
CA GLU A 191 16.17 -5.34 6.71
C GLU A 191 17.26 -6.38 6.99
N GLY A 192 16.87 -7.63 7.23
CA GLY A 192 17.78 -8.75 7.45
C GLY A 192 18.53 -8.67 8.78
N GLY A 193 19.39 -9.65 9.03
CA GLY A 193 20.04 -9.85 10.34
C GLY A 193 19.21 -10.74 11.26
N THR A 194 19.88 -11.51 12.11
CA THR A 194 19.24 -12.55 12.94
C THR A 194 18.19 -11.98 13.89
N GLU A 195 18.47 -10.84 14.52
CA GLU A 195 17.56 -10.16 15.44
C GLU A 195 16.27 -9.68 14.72
N ASN A 196 16.42 -9.08 13.55
CA ASN A 196 15.27 -8.63 12.76
C ASN A 196 14.46 -9.80 12.20
N LEU A 197 15.10 -10.93 11.86
CA LEU A 197 14.40 -12.14 11.47
C LEU A 197 13.59 -12.73 12.64
N GLU A 198 14.11 -12.70 13.86
CA GLU A 198 13.34 -13.12 15.05
C GLU A 198 12.12 -12.22 15.30
N LEU A 199 12.28 -10.89 15.12
CA LEU A 199 11.17 -9.94 15.18
C LEU A 199 10.15 -10.19 14.06
N ALA A 200 10.60 -10.36 12.82
CA ALA A 200 9.72 -10.68 11.69
C ALA A 200 8.91 -11.95 11.95
N ARG A 201 9.54 -12.99 12.51
CA ARG A 201 8.86 -14.23 12.90
C ARG A 201 7.75 -13.96 13.92
N ALA A 202 8.03 -13.17 14.94
CA ALA A 202 7.06 -12.84 15.98
C ALA A 202 5.86 -12.07 15.40
N TYR A 203 6.11 -11.06 14.56
CA TYR A 203 5.05 -10.27 13.93
C TYR A 203 4.23 -11.05 12.90
N PHE A 204 4.85 -11.91 12.06
CA PHE A 204 4.10 -12.82 11.19
C PHE A 204 3.26 -13.82 11.99
N ALA A 205 3.81 -14.38 13.06
CA ALA A 205 3.05 -15.27 13.94
C ALA A 205 1.87 -14.54 14.59
N HIS A 206 2.03 -13.26 14.97
CA HIS A 206 0.95 -12.44 15.51
C HIS A 206 -0.12 -12.12 14.45
N ALA A 207 0.28 -11.74 13.24
CA ALA A 207 -0.63 -11.53 12.11
C ALA A 207 -1.45 -12.79 11.81
N CYS A 208 -0.84 -13.98 11.84
CA CYS A 208 -1.51 -15.27 11.71
C CYS A 208 -2.46 -15.61 12.87
N ARG A 209 -2.23 -15.07 14.09
CA ARG A 209 -3.20 -15.22 15.21
C ARG A 209 -4.43 -14.35 15.00
N LEU A 210 -4.22 -13.11 14.56
CA LEU A 210 -5.29 -12.16 14.29
C LEU A 210 -6.12 -12.58 13.08
N ASN A 211 -5.46 -13.04 12.02
CA ASN A 211 -6.10 -13.58 10.83
C ASN A 211 -5.42 -14.88 10.35
N PRO A 212 -5.98 -16.05 10.72
CA PRO A 212 -5.44 -17.34 10.32
C PRO A 212 -5.55 -17.67 8.82
N THR A 213 -6.32 -16.91 8.04
CA THR A 213 -6.46 -17.11 6.58
C THR A 213 -5.58 -16.18 5.77
N ASN A 214 -4.77 -15.34 6.43
CA ASN A 214 -3.84 -14.45 5.77
C ASN A 214 -2.70 -15.25 5.12
N VAL A 215 -2.84 -15.51 3.82
CA VAL A 215 -1.87 -16.25 3.01
C VAL A 215 -0.49 -15.61 3.05
N ARG A 216 -0.42 -14.27 2.98
CA ARG A 216 0.84 -13.52 2.93
C ARG A 216 1.62 -13.63 4.24
N ALA A 217 0.92 -13.52 5.37
CA ALA A 217 1.53 -13.75 6.69
C ALA A 217 1.99 -15.20 6.90
N LEU A 218 1.23 -16.19 6.40
CA LEU A 218 1.61 -17.61 6.47
C LEU A 218 2.87 -17.92 5.64
N TYR A 219 2.96 -17.36 4.43
CA TYR A 219 4.17 -17.46 3.61
C TYR A 219 5.37 -16.76 4.26
N GLY A 220 5.17 -15.55 4.78
CA GLY A 220 6.20 -14.83 5.54
C GLY A 220 6.73 -15.65 6.71
N LEU A 221 5.83 -16.22 7.52
CA LEU A 221 6.17 -17.08 8.65
C LEU A 221 7.01 -18.29 8.23
N LEU A 222 6.61 -18.96 7.14
CA LEU A 222 7.34 -20.10 6.57
C LEU A 222 8.75 -19.71 6.13
N LEU A 223 8.91 -18.59 5.40
CA LEU A 223 10.21 -18.11 4.93
C LEU A 223 11.13 -17.76 6.09
N VAL A 224 10.63 -17.01 7.07
CA VAL A 224 11.44 -16.56 8.22
C VAL A 224 11.86 -17.73 9.09
N ALA A 225 10.93 -18.63 9.44
CA ALA A 225 11.22 -19.79 10.27
C ALA A 225 12.23 -20.74 9.59
N SER A 226 12.16 -20.86 8.26
CA SER A 226 13.11 -21.66 7.47
C SER A 226 14.51 -21.04 7.42
N ASN A 227 14.57 -19.71 7.31
CA ASN A 227 15.83 -18.98 7.31
C ASN A 227 16.53 -19.09 8.67
N LEU A 228 15.78 -18.97 9.77
CA LEU A 228 16.28 -19.13 11.14
C LEU A 228 16.66 -20.57 11.49
N SER A 229 15.97 -21.58 10.93
CA SER A 229 16.29 -23.00 11.18
C SER A 229 17.50 -23.50 10.37
N GLY A 230 17.89 -22.79 9.31
CA GLY A 230 18.97 -23.16 8.39
C GLY A 230 18.65 -24.36 7.48
N LYS A 231 17.44 -24.94 7.59
CA LYS A 231 16.93 -26.02 6.73
C LYS A 231 15.41 -25.98 6.65
N LEU A 232 14.88 -25.86 5.43
CA LEU A 232 13.51 -26.27 5.14
C LEU A 232 13.57 -27.78 4.84
N SER A 233 12.94 -28.61 5.65
CA SER A 233 12.96 -30.06 5.42
C SER A 233 12.20 -30.37 4.12
N GLU A 234 12.84 -31.05 3.17
CA GLU A 234 12.19 -31.52 1.93
C GLU A 234 10.90 -32.30 2.21
N LYS A 235 10.82 -33.00 3.35
CA LYS A 235 9.61 -33.70 3.79
C LYS A 235 8.45 -32.76 4.12
N THR A 236 8.73 -31.59 4.71
CA THR A 236 7.70 -30.59 5.06
C THR A 236 7.29 -29.74 3.85
N LEU A 237 8.14 -29.68 2.82
CA LEU A 237 7.77 -29.16 1.51
C LEU A 237 6.92 -30.18 0.73
N ALA A 238 7.25 -31.47 0.80
CA ALA A 238 6.51 -32.53 0.14
C ALA A 238 5.04 -32.58 0.61
N THR A 239 4.76 -32.25 1.88
CA THR A 239 3.39 -32.14 2.39
C THR A 239 2.57 -30.99 1.77
N LEU A 240 3.20 -29.96 1.19
CA LEU A 240 2.49 -28.96 0.37
C LEU A 240 2.09 -29.50 -1.02
N THR A 241 2.84 -30.49 -1.53
CA THR A 241 2.70 -31.03 -2.89
C THR A 241 1.88 -32.32 -2.97
N GLU A 242 1.70 -33.04 -1.86
CA GLU A 242 0.90 -34.27 -1.83
C GLU A 242 -0.60 -33.97 -1.96
N GLU A 243 -1.10 -34.08 -3.19
CA GLU A 243 -2.51 -34.33 -3.47
C GLU A 243 -2.94 -35.63 -2.78
N ASN A 244 -4.08 -35.58 -2.09
CA ASN A 244 -4.82 -36.75 -1.63
C ASN A 244 -4.04 -37.78 -0.80
N ASN A 245 -3.97 -37.55 0.52
CA ASN A 245 -4.05 -38.65 1.49
C ASN A 245 -4.75 -38.17 2.76
N SER A 246 -6.05 -38.43 2.80
CA SER A 246 -7.03 -38.02 3.81
C SER A 246 -6.96 -38.82 5.11
N SER A 247 -5.78 -39.02 5.69
CA SER A 247 -5.67 -39.78 6.96
C SER A 247 -4.54 -39.38 7.90
N ALA A 248 -3.70 -38.39 7.56
CA ALA A 248 -2.60 -37.97 8.43
C ALA A 248 -2.86 -36.58 9.03
N VAL A 249 -3.23 -36.60 10.32
CA VAL A 249 -3.02 -35.53 11.31
C VAL A 249 -4.10 -34.42 11.36
N GLN A 250 -5.28 -34.78 11.86
CA GLN A 250 -6.07 -33.87 12.70
C GLN A 250 -5.35 -33.65 14.05
N GLN A 251 -4.20 -32.96 14.03
CA GLN A 251 -3.72 -32.29 15.23
C GLN A 251 -3.99 -30.81 15.06
N GLN A 252 -4.91 -30.31 15.88
CA GLN A 252 -5.27 -28.92 15.95
C GLN A 252 -4.06 -28.14 16.53
N TYR A 253 -3.10 -27.78 15.67
CA TYR A 253 -1.96 -26.98 16.06
C TYR A 253 -2.40 -25.52 16.23
N SER A 254 -2.47 -25.08 17.48
CA SER A 254 -2.66 -23.68 17.85
C SER A 254 -1.30 -22.97 17.91
N LEU A 255 -1.25 -21.71 17.48
CA LEU A 255 -0.05 -20.88 17.60
C LEU A 255 0.38 -20.81 19.08
N PRO A 256 1.67 -20.99 19.41
CA PRO A 256 2.13 -21.04 20.82
C PRO A 256 1.71 -19.77 21.57
N GLN A 257 0.91 -19.88 22.64
CA GLN A 257 0.54 -18.70 23.43
C GLN A 257 1.80 -17.99 23.97
N SER A 258 1.80 -16.66 23.94
CA SER A 258 2.96 -15.82 24.27
C SER A 258 3.60 -16.19 25.61
N ALA A 259 4.93 -16.22 25.62
CA ALA A 259 5.82 -16.62 26.69
C ALA A 259 5.53 -15.93 28.05
N LYS A 260 4.70 -16.56 28.88
CA LYS A 260 4.67 -16.32 30.33
C LYS A 260 5.05 -17.53 31.18
N GLN A 261 5.43 -18.64 30.57
CA GLN A 261 5.89 -19.83 31.29
C GLN A 261 6.92 -20.60 30.43
N ALA A 262 8.20 -20.24 30.51
CA ALA A 262 9.28 -21.12 30.07
C ALA A 262 10.61 -20.70 30.74
N SER A 263 10.78 -21.06 32.01
CA SER A 263 12.11 -21.44 32.46
C SER A 263 12.42 -22.81 31.84
N ASN A 264 13.64 -22.98 31.32
CA ASN A 264 14.27 -24.20 30.77
C ASN A 264 14.30 -24.26 29.22
N ASN A 265 15.51 -24.12 28.66
CA ASN A 265 15.93 -24.40 27.28
C ASN A 265 14.90 -24.10 26.18
N PHE A 266 14.84 -22.84 25.77
CA PHE A 266 14.14 -22.43 24.55
C PHE A 266 14.86 -22.98 23.32
N ASP A 267 14.36 -24.09 22.77
CA ASP A 267 14.88 -24.65 21.51
C ASP A 267 14.22 -23.95 20.32
N SER A 268 14.82 -22.85 19.88
CA SER A 268 14.36 -22.05 18.74
C SER A 268 14.17 -22.88 17.48
N LYS A 269 14.91 -23.98 17.30
CA LYS A 269 14.78 -24.86 16.13
C LYS A 269 13.49 -25.67 16.17
N ARG A 270 13.13 -26.18 17.35
CA ARG A 270 11.87 -26.93 17.54
C ARG A 270 10.66 -26.02 17.34
N GLU A 271 10.68 -24.80 17.88
CA GLU A 271 9.60 -23.84 17.68
C GLU A 271 9.47 -23.43 16.21
N ASN A 272 10.60 -23.14 15.54
CA ASN A 272 10.59 -22.82 14.11
C ASN A 272 10.01 -23.98 13.28
N HIS A 273 10.33 -25.23 13.62
CA HIS A 273 9.75 -26.39 12.95
C HIS A 273 8.22 -26.46 13.13
N GLN A 274 7.70 -26.19 14.33
CA GLN A 274 6.26 -26.15 14.59
C GLN A 274 5.56 -25.05 13.79
N LEU A 275 6.17 -23.85 13.68
CA LEU A 275 5.64 -22.74 12.91
C LEU A 275 5.61 -23.05 11.40
N ILE A 276 6.64 -23.73 10.89
CA ILE A 276 6.70 -24.22 9.50
C ILE A 276 5.54 -25.19 9.24
N VAL A 277 5.37 -26.21 10.08
CA VAL A 277 4.29 -27.21 9.93
C VAL A 277 2.91 -26.55 9.99
N TYR A 278 2.72 -25.63 10.94
CA TYR A 278 1.48 -24.85 11.06
C TYR A 278 1.17 -24.07 9.77
N ALA A 279 2.17 -23.32 9.25
CA ALA A 279 2.00 -22.50 8.06
C ALA A 279 1.68 -23.36 6.83
N VAL A 280 2.40 -24.48 6.66
CA VAL A 280 2.20 -25.42 5.56
C VAL A 280 0.79 -26.01 5.57
N GLU A 281 0.31 -26.50 6.71
CA GLU A 281 -1.02 -27.11 6.80
C GLU A 281 -2.13 -26.10 6.53
N LYS A 282 -1.99 -24.87 7.06
CA LYS A 282 -2.96 -23.80 6.80
C LYS A 282 -3.01 -23.40 5.33
N LEU A 283 -1.85 -23.24 4.69
CA LEU A 283 -1.78 -22.94 3.26
C LEU A 283 -2.41 -24.07 2.44
N ARG A 284 -2.13 -25.34 2.76
CA ARG A 284 -2.74 -26.50 2.09
C ARG A 284 -4.26 -26.47 2.16
N ILE A 285 -4.84 -26.20 3.33
CA ILE A 285 -6.30 -26.09 3.52
C ILE A 285 -6.88 -24.93 2.69
N ILE A 286 -6.24 -23.75 2.72
CA ILE A 286 -6.73 -22.57 2.00
C ILE A 286 -6.73 -22.82 0.48
N PHE A 287 -5.62 -23.32 -0.07
CA PHE A 287 -5.52 -23.61 -1.50
C PHE A 287 -6.42 -24.78 -1.92
N GLY A 288 -6.51 -25.83 -1.10
CA GLY A 288 -7.41 -26.96 -1.34
C GLY A 288 -8.88 -26.54 -1.40
N ASN A 289 -9.33 -25.67 -0.49
CA ASN A 289 -10.69 -25.11 -0.52
C ASN A 289 -10.95 -24.24 -1.75
N ALA A 290 -9.91 -23.59 -2.30
CA ALA A 290 -10.00 -22.79 -3.51
C ALA A 290 -9.88 -23.62 -4.81
N GLY A 291 -9.65 -24.95 -4.71
CA GLY A 291 -9.38 -25.81 -5.88
C GLY A 291 -8.06 -25.47 -6.58
N LEU A 292 -7.13 -24.83 -5.87
CA LEU A 292 -5.83 -24.40 -6.38
C LEU A 292 -4.72 -25.30 -5.82
N ALA A 293 -3.68 -25.54 -6.62
CA ALA A 293 -2.43 -26.09 -6.11
C ALA A 293 -1.64 -25.00 -5.37
N ALA A 294 -1.02 -25.33 -4.24
CA ALA A 294 -0.20 -24.38 -3.50
C ALA A 294 1.00 -23.91 -4.36
N PRO A 295 1.26 -22.59 -4.49
CA PRO A 295 2.39 -22.05 -5.24
C PRO A 295 3.75 -22.62 -4.77
N ILE A 296 4.42 -23.35 -5.68
CA ILE A 296 5.67 -24.12 -5.48
C ILE A 296 6.93 -23.22 -5.37
N ALA A 297 6.81 -21.88 -5.48
CA ALA A 297 7.95 -20.97 -5.63
C ALA A 297 8.90 -20.86 -4.41
N ILE A 298 8.57 -21.48 -3.26
CA ILE A 298 9.44 -21.52 -2.07
C ILE A 298 10.72 -22.36 -2.32
N VAL A 299 10.69 -23.27 -3.30
CA VAL A 299 11.75 -24.28 -3.52
C VAL A 299 13.04 -23.70 -4.09
N ASN A 300 12.99 -22.64 -4.91
CA ASN A 300 14.16 -22.26 -5.73
C ASN A 300 15.14 -21.29 -5.04
N ASN A 301 14.72 -20.50 -4.05
CA ASN A 301 15.62 -19.51 -3.42
C ASN A 301 16.48 -20.06 -2.26
N CYS A 302 16.12 -21.20 -1.67
CA CYS A 302 16.93 -21.82 -0.61
C CYS A 302 18.08 -22.69 -1.14
N SER A 303 18.10 -23.02 -2.44
CA SER A 303 19.10 -23.91 -3.05
C SER A 303 20.36 -23.18 -3.57
N ILE A 304 20.35 -21.85 -3.68
CA ILE A 304 21.43 -21.10 -4.35
C ILE A 304 22.68 -20.89 -3.46
N LYS A 305 22.61 -21.09 -2.13
CA LYS A 305 23.78 -20.94 -1.24
C LYS A 305 24.63 -22.21 -1.05
N GLY A 306 24.45 -23.22 -1.91
CA GLY A 306 25.11 -24.53 -1.80
C GLY A 306 26.15 -24.88 -2.88
N ARG A 307 26.57 -23.96 -3.75
CA ARG A 307 27.68 -24.23 -4.69
C ARG A 307 28.97 -23.55 -4.25
N THR A 308 29.82 -24.40 -3.68
CA THR A 308 31.24 -24.24 -3.43
C THR A 308 31.99 -23.33 -4.40
N LEU A 309 32.77 -22.41 -3.83
CA LEU A 309 33.96 -21.82 -4.41
C LEU A 309 34.88 -22.94 -4.95
N SER A 310 35.02 -23.05 -6.26
CA SER A 310 36.21 -23.65 -6.88
C SER A 310 36.54 -22.95 -8.19
N SER A 311 37.65 -22.20 -8.14
CA SER A 311 38.60 -21.86 -9.22
C SER A 311 38.06 -21.33 -10.56
N GLY A 312 38.45 -20.10 -10.89
CA GLY A 312 38.89 -19.77 -12.26
C GLY A 312 38.32 -18.50 -12.91
N LYS A 313 39.19 -17.48 -12.96
CA LYS A 313 39.25 -16.37 -13.95
C LYS A 313 38.35 -15.15 -13.74
N THR A 314 39.03 -14.11 -13.27
CA THR A 314 38.88 -12.68 -13.55
C THR A 314 38.05 -12.31 -14.78
N ARG A 315 37.01 -11.50 -14.58
CA ARG A 315 36.67 -10.37 -15.45
C ARG A 315 35.89 -9.31 -14.68
N GLN A 316 36.45 -8.11 -14.61
CA GLN A 316 35.78 -6.89 -14.18
C GLN A 316 34.53 -6.65 -15.03
N GLN A 317 33.40 -6.33 -14.40
CA GLN A 317 32.38 -5.47 -15.00
C GLN A 317 31.59 -4.72 -13.93
N LYS A 318 31.24 -3.49 -14.32
CA LYS A 318 30.80 -2.34 -13.52
C LYS A 318 29.46 -2.56 -12.83
N GLY A 319 29.25 -1.82 -11.74
CA GLY A 319 28.03 -1.83 -10.96
C GLY A 319 26.83 -1.25 -11.70
N ASP A 320 25.70 -1.89 -11.48
CA ASP A 320 24.36 -1.35 -11.68
C ASP A 320 23.61 -1.46 -10.34
N MET A 321 22.99 -0.36 -9.92
CA MET A 321 22.16 -0.28 -8.73
C MET A 321 20.89 -1.11 -8.93
N GLU A 322 20.81 -2.28 -8.29
CA GLU A 322 19.54 -3.00 -8.16
C GLU A 322 18.62 -2.22 -7.20
N SER A 323 17.48 -1.80 -7.72
CA SER A 323 16.39 -1.12 -7.03
C SER A 323 15.93 -1.91 -5.81
N GLY A 324 15.85 -1.24 -4.66
CA GLY A 324 15.42 -1.77 -3.36
C GLY A 324 13.94 -2.14 -3.27
N CYS A 325 13.50 -3.10 -4.09
CA CYS A 325 12.17 -3.72 -3.98
C CYS A 325 12.11 -4.69 -2.79
N LEU A 326 10.90 -4.85 -2.22
CA LEU A 326 10.59 -5.99 -1.34
C LEU A 326 11.00 -7.29 -2.06
N PRO A 327 11.45 -8.34 -1.35
CA PRO A 327 11.84 -9.58 -2.01
C PRO A 327 10.74 -10.04 -2.98
N GLU A 328 11.09 -10.40 -4.23
CA GLU A 328 10.12 -10.81 -5.29
C GLU A 328 9.05 -11.80 -4.79
N ALA A 329 9.39 -12.60 -3.78
CA ALA A 329 8.49 -13.54 -3.11
C ALA A 329 7.22 -12.88 -2.54
N PHE A 330 7.32 -11.66 -2.03
CA PHE A 330 6.18 -10.92 -1.47
C PHE A 330 5.41 -10.16 -2.56
N GLU A 331 6.08 -9.58 -3.56
CA GLU A 331 5.40 -8.85 -4.65
C GLU A 331 4.48 -9.75 -5.49
N ARG A 332 4.86 -11.01 -5.72
CA ARG A 332 4.02 -11.98 -6.47
C ARG A 332 2.75 -12.41 -5.73
N LEU A 333 2.70 -12.25 -4.40
CA LEU A 333 1.52 -12.58 -3.58
C LEU A 333 0.49 -11.42 -3.58
N SER A 334 0.92 -10.17 -3.76
CA SER A 334 0.04 -9.00 -3.86
C SER A 334 -0.88 -9.07 -5.08
N VAL A 335 -0.32 -9.42 -6.25
CA VAL A 335 -1.03 -9.48 -7.53
C VAL A 335 -2.16 -10.53 -7.53
N THR A 336 -2.04 -11.58 -6.71
CA THR A 336 -3.09 -12.59 -6.56
C THR A 336 -4.22 -12.17 -5.61
N SER A 337 -3.98 -11.23 -4.68
CA SER A 337 -5.00 -10.77 -3.75
C SER A 337 -5.89 -9.66 -4.33
N GLU A 338 -5.33 -8.77 -5.16
CA GLU A 338 -6.08 -7.67 -5.79
C GLU A 338 -7.10 -8.15 -6.82
N LYS A 339 -6.88 -9.33 -7.43
CA LYS A 339 -7.86 -9.94 -8.36
C LYS A 339 -9.10 -10.53 -7.67
N ASN A 340 -9.14 -10.59 -6.33
CA ASN A 340 -10.23 -11.18 -5.56
C ASN A 340 -11.17 -10.14 -4.90
N GLN A 341 -11.13 -8.86 -5.32
CA GLN A 341 -12.04 -7.81 -4.85
C GLN A 341 -12.95 -7.20 -5.95
N HIS A 342 -13.23 -7.94 -7.03
CA HIS A 342 -14.25 -7.55 -8.01
C HIS A 342 -15.33 -8.60 -8.17
#